data_AF-A0A7C4D1T2-F1
#
_entry.id   AF-A0A7C4D1T2-F1
#
_cell.length_a   1.000
_cell.length_b   1.000
_cell.length_c   1.000
_cell.angle_alpha   90.00
_cell.angle_beta   90.00
_cell.angle_gamma   90.00
#
_symmetry.space_group_name_H-M   'P 1'
#
loop_
_entity.id
_entity.type
_entity.pdbx_description
1 polymer ?
#
loop_
_entity_poly.entity_id
_entity_poly.type
_entity_poly.pdbx_seq_one_letter_code
_entity_poly.pdbx_strand_id
1 'polypeptide(L)'
;MRKDVAFINPESNVAVVTLWTKKEVVLEKLRELGVEERVHAVGTLYTAYGVNYLLHSLARNPRIDTLVVFGADLSDSGDALVGLFQGRPPPSLKLMWPLEVLKPLLEAVRVVDLREAFKRGDWAALREAVLESYKPGASRHVLGLELEEVKVDSWPLQAAGVYVVESDLLRAWVKLLDSVMRWGRVKPSEYGERQKQLLGALAVLRAEEALRSAVRLQAYIPAEELERHARSLLEGARGASYSYGDRLRAHREAGDQLSTFIAKLSSSPATRRAVMLTWDFAADPASPDPPCLLLVQGDLTDRVYSQVAYFRSHDAFGAWPLNAYALLRLMEEVKMKLESETGESIRLGNLLIFSASLHVYEHDWPRARDLLEKNLEAALHAFVRDDKGDFLVRVEGGEIVLELRDPSGALAFSAKGCSARDVLKKINLTPLMPSHAAYLGRELARAEHALKHGLAYNQDEV
;
A
#
# COMPACT_ATOMS: atom_id res chain seq x y z
N MET A 1 -1.95 18.93 -9.10
CA MET A 1 -0.58 19.14 -9.62
C MET A 1 -0.48 20.55 -10.22
N ARG A 2 0.50 21.36 -9.80
CA ARG A 2 0.69 22.72 -10.35
C ARG A 2 1.35 22.60 -11.73
N LYS A 3 0.71 23.14 -12.77
CA LYS A 3 1.26 23.12 -14.15
C LYS A 3 2.51 24.00 -14.19
N ASP A 4 3.60 23.48 -14.78
CA ASP A 4 4.87 24.20 -14.91
C ASP A 4 4.86 25.12 -16.15
N VAL A 5 4.08 26.19 -16.05
CA VAL A 5 3.78 27.10 -17.16
C VAL A 5 3.98 28.55 -16.73
N ALA A 6 4.70 29.32 -17.54
CA ALA A 6 4.78 30.77 -17.44
C ALA A 6 3.77 31.41 -18.41
N PHE A 7 2.81 32.17 -17.88
CA PHE A 7 1.87 32.95 -18.69
C PHE A 7 2.46 34.34 -18.94
N ILE A 8 2.36 34.82 -20.18
CA ILE A 8 3.04 36.03 -20.66
C ILE A 8 1.98 37.00 -21.18
N ASN A 9 1.40 36.76 -22.36
CA ASN A 9 0.36 37.60 -22.95
C ASN A 9 -0.95 36.81 -23.19
N PRO A 10 -1.96 36.93 -22.31
CA PRO A 10 -3.25 36.24 -22.46
C PRO A 10 -3.98 36.52 -23.78
N GLU A 11 -3.68 37.62 -24.48
CA GLU A 11 -4.30 37.97 -25.76
C GLU A 11 -3.61 37.32 -26.97
N SER A 12 -2.43 36.72 -26.80
CA SER A 12 -1.75 35.98 -27.87
C SER A 12 -2.40 34.63 -28.15
N ASN A 13 -2.32 34.19 -29.41
CA ASN A 13 -2.75 32.87 -29.89
C ASN A 13 -1.62 31.81 -29.92
N VAL A 14 -0.37 32.20 -29.65
CA VAL A 14 0.80 31.32 -29.79
C VAL A 14 1.29 30.87 -28.42
N ALA A 15 1.45 29.57 -28.18
CA ALA A 15 2.11 29.05 -26.99
C ALA A 15 3.31 28.18 -27.35
N VAL A 16 4.31 28.10 -26.45
CA VAL A 16 5.56 27.37 -26.67
C VAL A 16 5.69 26.21 -25.68
N VAL A 17 6.00 25.03 -26.20
CA VAL A 17 6.25 23.79 -25.43
C VAL A 17 7.73 23.47 -25.48
N THR A 18 8.39 23.45 -24.31
CA THR A 18 9.86 23.35 -24.21
C THR A 18 10.38 21.96 -23.88
N LEU A 19 9.50 20.98 -23.72
CA LEU A 19 9.86 19.58 -23.42
C LEU A 19 10.77 19.49 -22.18
N TRP A 20 11.96 18.89 -22.29
CA TRP A 20 12.96 18.79 -21.21
C TRP A 20 13.85 20.03 -21.07
N THR A 21 13.73 21.01 -21.97
CA THR A 21 14.45 22.27 -21.83
C THR A 21 13.75 23.14 -20.80
N LYS A 22 14.52 23.68 -19.85
CA LYS A 22 14.02 24.61 -18.83
C LYS A 22 13.30 25.78 -19.51
N LYS A 23 12.05 26.02 -19.14
CA LYS A 23 11.23 27.09 -19.73
C LYS A 23 11.85 28.47 -19.58
N GLU A 24 12.62 28.69 -18.51
CA GLU A 24 13.32 29.95 -18.24
C GLU A 24 14.34 30.28 -19.34
N VAL A 25 15.03 29.26 -19.87
CA VAL A 25 16.02 29.43 -20.96
C VAL A 25 15.33 29.88 -22.25
N VAL A 26 14.20 29.24 -22.58
CA VAL A 26 13.45 29.59 -23.79
C VAL A 26 12.77 30.96 -23.63
N LEU A 27 12.28 31.28 -22.43
CA LEU A 27 11.68 32.57 -22.11
C LEU A 27 12.69 33.73 -22.24
N GLU A 28 13.89 33.56 -21.69
CA GLU A 28 14.98 34.53 -21.83
C GLU A 28 15.36 34.74 -23.30
N LYS A 29 15.39 33.67 -24.11
CA LYS A 29 15.63 33.81 -25.55
C LYS A 29 14.51 34.51 -26.30
N LEU A 30 13.25 34.29 -25.95
CA LEU A 30 12.13 35.02 -26.55
C LEU A 30 12.19 36.53 -26.25
N ARG A 31 12.71 36.93 -25.08
CA ARG A 31 13.01 38.32 -24.71
C ARG A 31 14.09 38.92 -25.59
N GLU A 32 15.24 38.26 -25.66
CA GLU A 32 16.37 38.70 -26.49
C GLU A 32 15.96 38.87 -27.96
N LEU A 33 15.10 37.98 -28.47
CA LEU A 33 14.62 37.99 -29.85
C LEU A 33 13.49 39.02 -30.12
N GLY A 34 13.00 39.71 -29.08
CA GLY A 34 11.97 40.75 -29.19
C GLY A 34 10.57 40.23 -29.53
N VAL A 35 10.27 38.97 -29.19
CA VAL A 35 9.00 38.30 -29.52
C VAL A 35 8.22 37.78 -28.31
N GLU A 36 8.68 38.01 -27.07
CA GLU A 36 8.00 37.58 -25.83
C GLU A 36 6.52 38.00 -25.80
N GLU A 37 6.22 39.28 -26.07
CA GLU A 37 4.85 39.82 -26.07
C GLU A 37 3.90 39.15 -27.10
N ARG A 38 4.45 38.38 -28.05
CA ARG A 38 3.67 37.62 -29.02
C ARG A 38 3.40 36.19 -28.57
N VAL A 39 3.82 35.80 -27.38
CA VAL A 39 3.63 34.45 -26.83
C VAL A 39 2.63 34.50 -25.67
N HIS A 40 1.67 33.59 -25.67
CA HIS A 40 0.67 33.42 -24.64
C HIS A 40 1.25 32.81 -23.37
N ALA A 41 1.92 31.68 -23.54
CA ALA A 41 2.54 30.95 -22.44
C ALA A 41 3.70 30.07 -22.93
N VAL A 42 4.62 29.78 -22.01
CA VAL A 42 5.74 28.85 -22.21
C VAL A 42 5.68 27.79 -21.11
N GLY A 43 5.70 26.51 -21.49
CA GLY A 43 5.58 25.40 -20.54
C GLY A 43 6.40 24.18 -20.90
N THR A 44 6.77 23.41 -19.88
CA THR A 44 7.52 22.16 -20.04
C THR A 44 6.58 20.98 -20.31
N LEU A 45 7.09 19.96 -21.00
CA LEU A 45 6.35 18.72 -21.27
C LEU A 45 7.31 17.53 -21.17
N TYR A 46 7.49 17.03 -19.95
CA TYR A 46 8.48 15.99 -19.64
C TYR A 46 8.04 14.55 -19.93
N THR A 47 6.74 14.29 -20.11
CA THR A 47 6.23 12.92 -20.27
C THR A 47 5.09 12.88 -21.27
N ALA A 48 4.89 11.73 -21.93
CA ALA A 48 3.75 11.51 -22.82
C ALA A 48 2.41 11.68 -22.09
N TYR A 49 2.31 11.29 -20.81
CA TYR A 49 1.10 11.51 -20.00
C TYR A 49 0.80 13.01 -19.77
N GLY A 50 1.84 13.85 -19.76
CA GLY A 50 1.74 15.31 -19.70
C GLY A 50 0.90 15.93 -20.82
N VAL A 51 0.78 15.25 -21.97
CA VAL A 51 -0.05 15.69 -23.10
C VAL A 51 -1.50 15.87 -22.67
N ASN A 52 -2.02 15.04 -21.76
CA ASN A 52 -3.39 15.20 -21.24
C ASN A 52 -3.60 16.54 -20.52
N TYR A 53 -2.62 16.96 -19.71
CA TYR A 53 -2.69 18.25 -19.01
C TYR A 53 -2.49 19.42 -19.96
N LEU A 54 -1.70 19.25 -21.03
CA LEU A 54 -1.59 20.24 -22.11
C LEU A 54 -2.94 20.39 -22.83
N LEU A 55 -3.58 19.29 -23.25
CA LEU A 55 -4.90 19.31 -23.88
C LEU A 55 -5.95 19.99 -23.00
N HIS A 56 -5.98 19.68 -21.70
CA HIS A 56 -6.84 20.37 -20.75
C HIS A 56 -6.51 21.87 -20.62
N SER A 57 -5.22 22.24 -20.69
CA SER A 57 -4.81 23.65 -20.68
C SER A 57 -5.28 24.37 -21.93
N LEU A 58 -5.07 23.77 -23.10
CA LEU A 58 -5.59 24.32 -24.35
C LEU A 58 -7.10 24.46 -24.24
N ALA A 59 -7.85 23.41 -23.92
CA ALA A 59 -9.31 23.43 -23.82
C ALA A 59 -9.88 24.65 -23.08
N ARG A 60 -9.22 25.09 -21.99
CA ARG A 60 -9.55 26.27 -21.17
C ARG A 60 -9.01 27.61 -21.69
N ASN A 61 -8.02 27.61 -22.57
CA ASN A 61 -7.43 28.79 -23.21
C ASN A 61 -7.80 28.81 -24.71
N PRO A 62 -9.02 29.25 -25.05
CA PRO A 62 -9.55 29.18 -26.42
C PRO A 62 -8.86 30.10 -27.43
N ARG A 63 -8.04 31.05 -26.97
CA ARG A 63 -7.27 31.93 -27.84
C ARG A 63 -6.05 31.23 -28.43
N ILE A 64 -5.52 30.22 -27.75
CA ILE A 64 -4.36 29.47 -28.25
C ILE A 64 -4.83 28.58 -29.40
N ASP A 65 -4.35 28.90 -30.61
CA ASP A 65 -4.55 28.14 -31.84
C ASP A 65 -3.22 27.63 -32.44
N THR A 66 -2.08 28.04 -31.89
CA THR A 66 -0.76 27.60 -32.36
C THR A 66 0.12 27.16 -31.19
N LEU A 67 0.64 25.94 -31.29
CA LEU A 67 1.65 25.39 -30.39
C LEU A 67 2.98 25.25 -31.12
N VAL A 68 4.00 25.93 -30.64
CA VAL A 68 5.38 25.78 -31.13
C VAL A 68 6.13 24.81 -30.20
N VAL A 69 6.60 23.69 -30.73
CA VAL A 69 7.36 22.69 -29.97
C VAL A 69 8.85 22.95 -30.18
N PHE A 70 9.52 23.48 -29.16
CA PHE A 70 10.93 23.91 -29.26
C PHE A 70 11.70 23.58 -27.98
N GLY A 71 12.42 22.46 -28.00
CA GLY A 71 13.23 21.98 -26.89
C GLY A 71 13.72 20.54 -27.07
N ALA A 72 14.51 20.04 -26.13
CA ALA A 72 15.01 18.67 -26.11
C ALA A 72 13.90 17.66 -25.78
N ASP A 73 13.68 16.68 -26.65
CA ASP A 73 12.76 15.56 -26.42
C ASP A 73 13.53 14.33 -25.92
N LEU A 74 13.60 14.15 -24.60
CA LEU A 74 14.34 13.04 -23.99
C LEU A 74 13.44 11.85 -23.60
N SER A 75 12.13 11.98 -23.80
CA SER A 75 11.10 11.06 -23.31
C SER A 75 10.01 10.76 -24.35
N ASP A 76 10.27 11.08 -25.61
CA ASP A 76 9.33 10.98 -26.73
C ASP A 76 7.99 11.69 -26.49
N SER A 77 7.98 12.71 -25.63
CA SER A 77 6.76 13.46 -25.27
C SER A 77 6.39 14.45 -26.37
N GLY A 78 7.39 15.01 -27.06
CA GLY A 78 7.19 15.79 -28.27
C GLY A 78 6.69 14.93 -29.42
N ASP A 79 7.24 13.72 -29.59
CA ASP A 79 6.74 12.76 -30.60
C ASP A 79 5.30 12.36 -30.33
N ALA A 80 4.94 12.10 -29.08
CA ALA A 80 3.56 11.80 -28.70
C ALA A 80 2.61 12.97 -29.00
N LEU A 81 3.02 14.21 -28.70
CA LEU A 81 2.23 15.40 -28.98
C LEU A 81 2.05 15.62 -30.49
N VAL A 82 3.14 15.64 -31.24
CA VAL A 82 3.12 15.87 -32.70
C VAL A 82 2.35 14.75 -33.41
N GLY A 83 2.58 13.50 -33.04
CA GLY A 83 1.86 12.35 -33.56
C GLY A 83 0.35 12.44 -33.31
N LEU A 84 -0.08 12.86 -32.12
CA LEU A 84 -1.50 13.08 -31.82
C LEU A 84 -2.14 14.11 -32.76
N PHE A 85 -1.51 15.28 -32.93
CA PHE A 85 -2.04 16.36 -33.78
C PHE A 85 -1.95 16.05 -35.29
N GLN A 86 -1.11 15.10 -35.68
CA GLN A 86 -1.06 14.56 -37.05
C GLN A 86 -2.03 13.39 -37.29
N GLY A 87 -2.86 13.03 -36.30
CA GLY A 87 -3.81 11.92 -36.40
C GLY A 87 -3.17 10.53 -36.28
N ARG A 88 -1.94 10.44 -35.75
CA ARG A 88 -1.17 9.19 -35.55
C ARG A 88 -0.65 9.10 -34.11
N PRO A 89 -1.52 9.05 -33.09
CA PRO A 89 -1.08 8.96 -31.70
C PRO A 89 -0.30 7.65 -31.45
N PRO A 90 0.86 7.69 -30.78
CA PRO A 90 1.61 6.47 -30.51
C PRO A 90 0.90 5.58 -29.48
N PRO A 91 1.08 4.25 -29.50
CA PRO A 91 0.44 3.33 -28.54
C PRO A 91 0.76 3.62 -27.07
N SER A 92 1.88 4.28 -26.79
CA SER A 92 2.31 4.70 -25.45
C SER A 92 1.47 5.85 -24.87
N LEU A 93 0.78 6.63 -25.72
CA LEU A 93 -0.03 7.77 -25.30
C LEU A 93 -1.42 7.31 -24.85
N LYS A 94 -1.64 7.28 -23.54
CA LYS A 94 -2.97 7.03 -22.95
C LYS A 94 -3.70 8.35 -22.74
N LEU A 95 -4.69 8.63 -23.58
CA LEU A 95 -5.53 9.82 -23.48
C LEU A 95 -6.59 9.68 -22.37
N MET A 96 -6.86 10.77 -21.65
CA MET A 96 -7.94 10.86 -20.66
C MET A 96 -9.33 10.96 -21.30
N TRP A 97 -9.41 11.39 -22.56
CA TRP A 97 -10.66 11.57 -23.29
C TRP A 97 -10.62 10.83 -24.63
N PRO A 98 -11.77 10.32 -25.13
CA PRO A 98 -11.88 9.78 -26.49
C PRO A 98 -11.47 10.80 -27.55
N LEU A 99 -10.94 10.33 -28.68
CA LEU A 99 -10.50 11.21 -29.78
C LEU A 99 -11.65 12.03 -30.36
N GLU A 100 -12.88 11.51 -30.32
CA GLU A 100 -14.09 12.17 -30.79
C GLU A 100 -14.38 13.44 -29.99
N VAL A 101 -14.15 13.40 -28.68
CA VAL A 101 -14.31 14.55 -27.78
C VAL A 101 -13.21 15.59 -28.01
N LEU A 102 -12.00 15.12 -28.31
CA LEU A 102 -10.82 15.98 -28.54
C LEU A 102 -10.79 16.57 -29.96
N LYS A 103 -11.53 16.00 -30.92
CA LYS A 103 -11.48 16.39 -32.33
C LYS A 103 -11.61 17.91 -32.57
N PRO A 104 -12.56 18.64 -31.97
CA PRO A 104 -12.66 20.09 -32.17
C PRO A 104 -11.42 20.86 -31.72
N LEU A 105 -10.72 20.34 -30.70
CA LEU A 105 -9.48 20.93 -30.21
C LEU A 105 -8.30 20.60 -31.12
N LEU A 106 -8.18 19.34 -31.56
CA LEU A 106 -7.10 18.86 -32.42
C LEU A 106 -7.15 19.52 -33.81
N GLU A 107 -8.34 19.81 -34.33
CA GLU A 107 -8.52 20.52 -35.61
C GLU A 107 -8.29 22.03 -35.49
N ALA A 108 -8.57 22.63 -34.32
CA ALA A 108 -8.46 24.07 -34.12
C ALA A 108 -7.05 24.55 -33.72
N VAL A 109 -6.18 23.65 -33.25
CA VAL A 109 -4.83 24.01 -32.80
C VAL A 109 -3.77 23.41 -33.75
N ARG A 110 -3.00 24.29 -34.38
CA ARG A 110 -1.87 23.94 -35.23
C ARG A 110 -0.62 23.69 -34.39
N VAL A 111 0.08 22.60 -34.66
CA VAL A 111 1.39 22.30 -34.05
C VAL A 111 2.52 22.59 -35.03
N VAL A 112 3.48 23.41 -34.62
CA VAL A 112 4.70 23.72 -35.34
C VAL A 112 5.85 22.99 -34.65
N ASP A 113 6.33 21.90 -35.25
CA ASP A 113 7.42 21.10 -34.70
C ASP A 113 8.78 21.68 -35.10
N LEU A 114 9.49 22.25 -34.12
CA LEU A 114 10.82 22.83 -34.29
C LEU A 114 11.89 22.09 -33.46
N ARG A 115 11.64 20.84 -33.05
CA ARG A 115 12.61 20.06 -32.26
C ARG A 115 13.95 19.88 -32.98
N GLU A 116 13.92 19.66 -34.30
CA GLU A 116 15.13 19.57 -35.11
C GLU A 116 15.86 20.93 -35.25
N ALA A 117 15.13 22.04 -35.27
CA ALA A 117 15.73 23.37 -35.24
C ALA A 117 16.43 23.64 -33.91
N PHE A 118 15.80 23.26 -32.79
CA PHE A 118 16.41 23.34 -31.46
C PHE A 118 17.71 22.53 -31.37
N LYS A 119 17.73 21.28 -31.88
CA LYS A 119 18.95 20.45 -31.91
C LYS A 119 20.11 21.11 -32.66
N ARG A 120 19.83 21.92 -33.68
CA ARG A 120 20.83 22.69 -34.44
C ARG A 120 21.19 24.05 -33.82
N GLY A 121 20.56 24.42 -32.70
CA GLY A 121 20.72 25.74 -32.08
C GLY A 121 20.09 26.88 -32.88
N ASP A 122 19.12 26.59 -33.73
CA ASP A 122 18.47 27.57 -34.61
C ASP A 122 17.34 28.32 -33.89
N TRP A 123 17.74 29.32 -33.10
CA TRP A 123 16.81 30.22 -32.40
C TRP A 123 16.10 31.21 -33.34
N ALA A 124 16.63 31.42 -34.55
CA ALA A 124 15.98 32.25 -35.56
C ALA A 124 14.69 31.57 -36.04
N ALA A 125 14.70 30.25 -36.24
CA ALA A 125 13.49 29.49 -36.57
C ALA A 125 12.38 29.63 -35.51
N LEU A 126 12.72 29.67 -34.21
CA LEU A 126 11.75 29.95 -33.14
C LEU A 126 11.13 31.34 -33.30
N ARG A 127 11.95 32.36 -33.55
CA ARG A 127 11.49 33.75 -33.75
C ARG A 127 10.55 33.86 -34.94
N GLU A 128 10.95 33.33 -36.10
CA GLU A 128 10.15 33.41 -37.31
C GLU A 128 8.83 32.64 -37.16
N ALA A 129 8.85 31.45 -36.56
CA ALA A 129 7.62 30.70 -36.30
C ALA A 129 6.65 31.44 -35.38
N VAL A 130 7.14 32.15 -34.35
CA VAL A 130 6.30 33.00 -33.50
C VAL A 130 5.72 34.18 -34.29
N LEU A 131 6.54 34.88 -35.08
CA LEU A 131 6.10 36.03 -35.88
C LEU A 131 5.05 35.65 -36.93
N GLU A 132 5.30 34.58 -37.69
CA GLU A 132 4.38 34.09 -38.73
C GLU A 132 3.06 33.56 -38.17
N SER A 133 3.11 33.03 -36.94
CA SER A 133 1.94 32.45 -36.26
C SER A 133 1.13 33.45 -35.45
N TYR A 134 1.70 34.61 -35.12
CA TYR A 134 1.03 35.61 -34.27
C TYR A 134 -0.12 36.30 -35.00
N LYS A 135 -1.34 35.89 -34.66
CA LYS A 135 -2.60 36.38 -35.23
C LYS A 135 -3.64 36.50 -34.11
N PRO A 136 -3.50 37.48 -33.20
CA PRO A 136 -4.38 37.62 -32.05
C PRO A 136 -5.81 37.99 -32.50
N GLY A 137 -6.80 37.57 -31.71
CA GLY A 137 -8.20 37.97 -31.88
C GLY A 137 -9.17 36.84 -32.27
N ALA A 138 -8.68 35.72 -32.78
CA ALA A 138 -9.49 34.51 -32.92
C ALA A 138 -9.65 33.83 -31.55
N SER A 139 -10.85 33.32 -31.27
CA SER A 139 -11.12 32.52 -30.08
C SER A 139 -12.11 31.42 -30.43
N ARG A 140 -11.74 30.18 -30.12
CA ARG A 140 -12.68 29.05 -30.26
C ARG A 140 -13.62 28.94 -29.05
N HIS A 141 -14.55 28.00 -29.11
CA HIS A 141 -15.35 27.65 -27.93
C HIS A 141 -14.50 26.94 -26.87
N VAL A 142 -14.76 27.26 -25.60
CA VAL A 142 -14.16 26.54 -24.47
C VAL A 142 -14.70 25.11 -24.47
N LEU A 143 -13.79 24.14 -24.46
CA LEU A 143 -14.15 22.73 -24.36
C LEU A 143 -14.15 22.35 -22.88
N GLY A 144 -15.30 21.93 -22.35
CA GLY A 144 -15.47 21.54 -20.96
C GLY A 144 -14.85 20.18 -20.63
N LEU A 145 -13.52 20.08 -20.68
CA LEU A 145 -12.79 18.88 -20.28
C LEU A 145 -12.60 18.87 -18.76
N GLU A 146 -13.13 17.84 -18.09
CA GLU A 146 -12.83 17.56 -16.70
C GLU A 146 -11.61 16.62 -16.60
N LEU A 147 -10.64 16.98 -15.77
CA LEU A 147 -9.46 16.16 -15.49
C LEU A 147 -9.86 15.03 -14.54
N GLU A 148 -10.24 13.89 -15.09
CA GLU A 148 -10.34 12.64 -14.35
C GLU A 148 -9.08 11.81 -14.61
N GLU A 149 -8.18 11.76 -13.63
CA GLU A 149 -7.03 10.85 -13.72
C GLU A 149 -7.52 9.40 -13.71
N VAL A 150 -7.02 8.60 -14.64
CA VAL A 150 -7.34 7.18 -14.73
C VAL A 150 -6.91 6.51 -13.43
N LYS A 151 -7.90 6.14 -12.60
CA LYS A 151 -7.66 5.33 -11.41
C LYS A 151 -7.25 3.94 -11.86
N VAL A 152 -6.16 3.43 -11.29
CA VAL A 152 -5.71 2.07 -11.57
C VAL A 152 -6.58 1.12 -10.76
N ASP A 153 -7.33 0.24 -11.44
CA ASP A 153 -8.19 -0.75 -10.78
C ASP A 153 -7.40 -1.91 -10.15
N SER A 154 -6.16 -2.13 -10.61
CA SER A 154 -5.26 -3.21 -10.18
C SER A 154 -3.80 -2.84 -10.33
N TRP A 155 -2.98 -3.15 -9.33
CA TRP A 155 -1.53 -3.04 -9.47
C TRP A 155 -1.00 -3.95 -10.57
N PRO A 156 0.02 -3.51 -11.33
CA PRO A 156 0.58 -4.27 -12.45
C PRO A 156 1.33 -5.53 -11.98
N LEU A 157 1.98 -5.44 -10.82
CA LEU A 157 2.66 -6.54 -10.15
C LEU A 157 1.91 -6.94 -8.89
N GLN A 158 1.93 -8.22 -8.59
CA GLN A 158 1.32 -8.74 -7.37
C GLN A 158 2.22 -8.43 -6.19
N ALA A 159 1.76 -7.57 -5.28
CA ALA A 159 2.49 -7.27 -4.06
C ALA A 159 2.52 -8.49 -3.13
N ALA A 160 3.59 -8.60 -2.36
CA ALA A 160 3.85 -9.69 -1.43
C ALA A 160 4.51 -9.19 -0.14
N GLY A 161 4.38 -9.96 0.94
CA GLY A 161 5.07 -9.67 2.21
C GLY A 161 4.39 -8.60 3.04
N VAL A 162 3.10 -8.79 3.33
CA VAL A 162 2.37 -7.92 4.26
C VAL A 162 2.65 -8.38 5.69
N TYR A 163 2.97 -7.44 6.58
CA TYR A 163 3.18 -7.70 8.01
C TYR A 163 2.30 -6.78 8.84
N VAL A 164 1.40 -7.37 9.63
CA VAL A 164 0.48 -6.67 10.53
C VAL A 164 0.66 -7.20 11.94
N VAL A 165 0.93 -6.32 12.89
CA VAL A 165 0.91 -6.64 14.33
C VAL A 165 -0.22 -5.88 14.98
N GLU A 166 -1.04 -6.57 15.76
CA GLU A 166 -2.17 -5.98 16.47
C GLU A 166 -2.47 -6.67 17.80
N SER A 167 -3.19 -5.95 18.64
CA SER A 167 -3.79 -6.46 19.88
C SER A 167 -5.31 -6.42 19.82
N ASP A 168 -5.88 -5.86 18.74
CA ASP A 168 -7.31 -5.81 18.51
C ASP A 168 -7.68 -6.52 17.20
N LEU A 169 -8.62 -7.45 17.31
CA LEU A 169 -9.00 -8.35 16.23
C LEU A 169 -9.68 -7.61 15.07
N LEU A 170 -10.53 -6.62 15.37
CA LEU A 170 -11.19 -5.81 14.34
C LEU A 170 -10.15 -4.93 13.62
N ARG A 171 -9.22 -4.30 14.34
CA ARG A 171 -8.16 -3.50 13.70
C ARG A 171 -7.25 -4.36 12.81
N ALA A 172 -6.92 -5.58 13.23
CA ALA A 172 -6.14 -6.50 12.42
C ALA A 172 -6.87 -6.85 11.11
N TRP A 173 -8.16 -7.17 11.21
CA TRP A 173 -9.01 -7.44 10.05
C TRP A 173 -9.06 -6.24 9.09
N VAL A 174 -9.31 -5.04 9.62
CA VAL A 174 -9.33 -3.78 8.86
C VAL A 174 -8.01 -3.52 8.14
N LYS A 175 -6.86 -3.67 8.82
CA LYS A 175 -5.53 -3.45 8.23
C LYS A 175 -5.19 -4.45 7.12
N LEU A 176 -5.58 -5.72 7.28
CA LEU A 176 -5.42 -6.73 6.24
C LEU A 176 -6.34 -6.48 5.04
N LEU A 177 -7.59 -6.09 5.31
CA LEU A 177 -8.56 -5.77 4.27
C LEU A 177 -8.12 -4.54 3.46
N ASP A 178 -7.63 -3.49 4.12
CA ASP A 178 -7.04 -2.33 3.45
C ASP A 178 -5.85 -2.76 2.60
N SER A 179 -5.00 -3.64 3.13
CA SER A 179 -3.85 -4.14 2.39
C SER A 179 -4.28 -4.77 1.06
N VAL A 180 -5.24 -5.71 1.09
CA VAL A 180 -5.73 -6.37 -0.13
C VAL A 180 -6.47 -5.40 -1.05
N MET A 181 -7.35 -4.57 -0.52
CA MET A 181 -8.16 -3.65 -1.32
C MET A 181 -7.32 -2.58 -1.99
N ARG A 182 -6.29 -2.09 -1.30
CA ARG A 182 -5.39 -1.04 -1.77
C ARG A 182 -4.28 -1.58 -2.65
N TRP A 183 -3.61 -2.68 -2.28
CA TRP A 183 -2.39 -3.18 -2.94
C TRP A 183 -2.58 -4.48 -3.72
N GLY A 184 -3.75 -5.11 -3.62
CA GLY A 184 -4.03 -6.38 -4.29
C GLY A 184 -4.08 -6.27 -5.81
N ARG A 185 -3.64 -7.35 -6.47
CA ARG A 185 -3.79 -7.51 -7.91
C ARG A 185 -5.14 -8.14 -8.23
N VAL A 186 -5.87 -7.56 -9.17
CA VAL A 186 -7.11 -8.14 -9.70
C VAL A 186 -6.76 -9.29 -10.64
N LYS A 187 -7.36 -10.46 -10.42
CA LYS A 187 -7.21 -11.67 -11.23
C LYS A 187 -8.48 -12.52 -11.14
N PRO A 188 -8.69 -13.48 -12.05
CA PRO A 188 -9.76 -14.46 -11.91
C PRO A 188 -9.55 -15.39 -10.69
N SER A 189 -10.63 -15.96 -10.18
CA SER A 189 -10.66 -17.05 -9.19
C SER A 189 -11.12 -18.37 -9.82
N GLU A 190 -10.99 -19.46 -9.07
CA GLU A 190 -11.50 -20.79 -9.46
C GLU A 190 -13.04 -20.84 -9.42
N TYR A 191 -13.68 -19.87 -8.77
CA TYR A 191 -15.14 -19.75 -8.64
C TYR A 191 -15.79 -18.93 -9.77
N GLY A 192 -15.05 -18.62 -10.85
CA GLY A 192 -15.59 -17.92 -12.01
C GLY A 192 -15.87 -16.43 -11.80
N GLU A 193 -15.35 -15.84 -10.72
CA GLU A 193 -15.41 -14.40 -10.46
C GLU A 193 -14.01 -13.77 -10.35
N ARG A 194 -13.93 -12.44 -10.27
CA ARG A 194 -12.65 -11.77 -10.02
C ARG A 194 -12.38 -11.70 -8.52
N GLN A 195 -11.12 -11.51 -8.18
CA GLN A 195 -10.66 -11.27 -6.82
C GLN A 195 -9.48 -10.31 -6.82
N LYS A 196 -9.32 -9.57 -5.72
CA LYS A 196 -8.07 -8.87 -5.40
C LYS A 196 -7.22 -9.78 -4.52
N GLN A 197 -5.95 -9.97 -4.86
CA GLN A 197 -5.07 -10.91 -4.15
C GLN A 197 -3.70 -10.29 -3.79
N LEU A 198 -3.22 -10.64 -2.61
CA LEU A 198 -1.85 -10.44 -2.12
C LEU A 198 -1.22 -11.77 -1.70
N LEU A 199 0.10 -11.84 -1.77
CA LEU A 199 0.85 -13.04 -1.38
C LEU A 199 1.57 -12.86 -0.04
N GLY A 200 1.52 -13.89 0.81
CA GLY A 200 2.29 -13.95 2.05
C GLY A 200 1.99 -12.80 3.01
N ALA A 201 0.77 -12.76 3.54
CA ALA A 201 0.42 -11.86 4.63
C ALA A 201 0.62 -12.57 5.98
N LEU A 202 1.42 -11.97 6.86
CA LEU A 202 1.61 -12.40 8.24
C LEU A 202 0.88 -11.42 9.17
N ALA A 203 -0.14 -11.93 9.86
CA ALA A 203 -0.79 -11.22 10.96
C ALA A 203 -0.31 -11.79 12.30
N VAL A 204 0.11 -10.93 13.22
CA VAL A 204 0.49 -11.28 14.58
C VAL A 204 -0.50 -10.63 15.53
N LEU A 205 -1.24 -11.44 16.27
CA LEU A 205 -2.22 -11.02 17.26
C LEU A 205 -1.70 -11.32 18.66
N ARG A 206 -1.69 -10.33 19.54
CA ARG A 206 -1.56 -10.57 20.99
C ARG A 206 -2.84 -11.23 21.47
N ALA A 207 -2.78 -12.52 21.75
CA ALA A 207 -3.98 -13.36 21.79
C ALA A 207 -4.96 -12.96 22.89
N GLU A 208 -4.46 -12.58 24.06
CA GLU A 208 -5.30 -12.23 25.21
C GLU A 208 -6.09 -10.93 24.96
N GLU A 209 -5.44 -9.87 24.48
CA GLU A 209 -6.11 -8.63 24.08
C GLU A 209 -7.04 -8.85 22.88
N ALA A 210 -6.60 -9.64 21.89
CA ALA A 210 -7.38 -9.90 20.69
C ALA A 210 -8.69 -10.61 21.02
N LEU A 211 -8.67 -11.60 21.93
CA LEU A 211 -9.85 -12.26 22.48
C LEU A 211 -10.80 -11.27 23.15
N ARG A 212 -10.29 -10.41 24.04
CA ARG A 212 -11.10 -9.37 24.70
C ARG A 212 -11.76 -8.42 23.69
N SER A 213 -11.07 -8.10 22.60
CA SER A 213 -11.59 -7.23 21.55
C SER A 213 -12.54 -7.91 20.57
N ALA A 214 -12.64 -9.25 20.57
CA ALA A 214 -13.38 -10.00 19.55
C ALA A 214 -14.88 -9.67 19.51
N VAL A 215 -15.45 -9.20 20.63
CA VAL A 215 -16.84 -8.68 20.70
C VAL A 215 -17.08 -7.57 19.66
N ARG A 216 -16.06 -6.80 19.27
CA ARG A 216 -16.18 -5.74 18.27
C ARG A 216 -16.50 -6.28 16.87
N LEU A 217 -16.19 -7.54 16.59
CA LEU A 217 -16.60 -8.20 15.34
C LEU A 217 -18.12 -8.34 15.23
N GLN A 218 -18.85 -8.31 16.36
CA GLN A 218 -20.31 -8.46 16.38
C GLN A 218 -21.06 -7.32 15.70
N ALA A 219 -20.39 -6.19 15.42
CA ALA A 219 -20.92 -5.14 14.57
C ALA A 219 -21.07 -5.55 13.09
N TYR A 220 -20.39 -6.63 12.67
CA TYR A 220 -20.33 -7.08 11.28
C TYR A 220 -20.69 -8.56 11.10
N ILE A 221 -20.48 -9.39 12.14
CA ILE A 221 -20.68 -10.84 12.10
C ILE A 221 -21.49 -11.26 13.34
N PRO A 222 -22.64 -11.92 13.20
CA PRO A 222 -23.42 -12.36 14.35
C PRO A 222 -22.62 -13.20 15.35
N ALA A 223 -22.86 -13.01 16.66
CA ALA A 223 -22.15 -13.74 17.71
C ALA A 223 -22.34 -15.26 17.58
N GLU A 224 -23.54 -15.69 17.18
CA GLU A 224 -23.86 -17.11 16.96
C GLU A 224 -23.02 -17.72 15.85
N GLU A 225 -22.69 -16.94 14.82
CA GLU A 225 -21.84 -17.37 13.71
C GLU A 225 -20.38 -17.50 14.13
N LEU A 226 -19.85 -16.53 14.88
CA LEU A 226 -18.53 -16.60 15.48
C LEU A 226 -18.37 -17.85 16.37
N GLU A 227 -19.31 -18.07 17.29
CA GLU A 227 -19.30 -19.23 18.17
C GLU A 227 -19.49 -20.55 17.43
N ARG A 228 -20.36 -20.59 16.42
CA ARG A 228 -20.56 -21.79 15.60
C ARG A 228 -19.29 -22.16 14.84
N HIS A 229 -18.59 -21.18 14.26
CA HIS A 229 -17.33 -21.42 13.55
C HIS A 229 -16.22 -21.88 14.50
N ALA A 230 -16.11 -21.26 15.68
CA ALA A 230 -15.17 -21.68 16.71
C ALA A 230 -15.41 -23.13 17.16
N ARG A 231 -16.67 -23.49 17.47
CA ARG A 231 -17.03 -24.89 17.80
C ARG A 231 -16.70 -25.86 16.66
N SER A 232 -16.99 -25.48 15.42
CA SER A 232 -16.66 -26.31 14.25
C SER A 232 -15.16 -26.61 14.13
N LEU A 233 -14.30 -25.66 14.49
CA LEU A 233 -12.84 -25.87 14.49
C LEU A 233 -12.38 -26.75 15.68
N LEU A 234 -13.03 -26.64 16.84
CA LEU A 234 -12.66 -27.40 18.05
C LEU A 234 -13.15 -28.86 18.03
N GLU A 235 -14.35 -29.09 17.50
CA GLU A 235 -15.10 -30.33 17.63
C GLU A 235 -15.36 -31.05 16.31
N GLY A 236 -15.30 -30.31 15.19
CA GLY A 236 -15.73 -30.79 13.87
C GLY A 236 -17.13 -30.31 13.48
N ALA A 237 -17.54 -30.60 12.25
CA ALA A 237 -18.84 -30.19 11.71
C ALA A 237 -19.55 -31.34 11.00
N ARG A 238 -20.72 -31.74 11.53
CA ARG A 238 -21.50 -32.84 10.92
C ARG A 238 -22.11 -32.39 9.60
N GLY A 239 -21.97 -33.23 8.56
CA GLY A 239 -22.61 -33.04 7.26
C GLY A 239 -21.81 -32.21 6.24
N ALA A 240 -20.65 -31.69 6.61
CA ALA A 240 -19.69 -31.12 5.66
C ALA A 240 -18.86 -32.23 4.99
N SER A 241 -18.33 -31.98 3.79
CA SER A 241 -17.37 -32.90 3.13
C SER A 241 -16.12 -33.10 3.97
N TYR A 242 -15.68 -32.05 4.66
CA TYR A 242 -14.76 -32.07 5.80
C TYR A 242 -14.94 -30.78 6.60
N SER A 243 -14.38 -30.76 7.82
CA SER A 243 -14.15 -29.52 8.57
C SER A 243 -12.73 -29.52 9.14
N TYR A 244 -12.25 -28.34 9.54
CA TYR A 244 -10.96 -28.25 10.22
C TYR A 244 -10.96 -29.09 11.51
N GLY A 245 -12.02 -29.03 12.31
CA GLY A 245 -12.11 -29.78 13.55
C GLY A 245 -12.07 -31.30 13.34
N ASP A 246 -12.74 -31.82 12.30
CA ASP A 246 -12.65 -33.25 11.98
C ASP A 246 -11.22 -33.67 11.66
N ARG A 247 -10.49 -32.84 10.90
CA ARG A 247 -9.09 -33.09 10.58
C ARG A 247 -8.19 -32.96 11.82
N LEU A 248 -8.47 -32.07 12.75
CA LEU A 248 -7.67 -31.91 13.98
C LEU A 248 -7.94 -33.00 15.03
N ARG A 249 -9.18 -33.50 15.11
CA ARG A 249 -9.62 -34.47 16.15
C ARG A 249 -9.68 -35.92 15.67
N ALA A 250 -9.82 -36.14 14.37
CA ALA A 250 -10.03 -37.46 13.79
C ALA A 250 -9.41 -37.54 12.38
N HIS A 251 -8.17 -37.10 12.23
CA HIS A 251 -7.46 -37.24 10.96
C HIS A 251 -7.38 -38.71 10.56
N ARG A 252 -7.68 -39.05 9.30
CA ARG A 252 -7.71 -40.44 8.83
C ARG A 252 -6.40 -41.19 9.13
N GLU A 253 -5.28 -40.51 8.97
CA GLU A 253 -3.93 -41.09 9.16
C GLU A 253 -3.30 -40.75 10.51
N ALA A 254 -3.68 -39.62 11.11
CA ALA A 254 -3.01 -39.09 12.31
C ALA A 254 -3.85 -39.16 13.59
N GLY A 255 -5.11 -39.59 13.50
CA GLY A 255 -6.03 -39.69 14.63
C GLY A 255 -6.34 -38.34 15.27
N ASP A 256 -6.42 -38.32 16.61
CA ASP A 256 -6.62 -37.11 17.40
C ASP A 256 -5.30 -36.34 17.57
N GLN A 257 -5.08 -35.41 16.66
CA GLN A 257 -3.87 -34.59 16.62
C GLN A 257 -3.87 -33.56 17.76
N LEU A 258 -5.02 -33.02 18.18
CA LEU A 258 -5.11 -32.06 19.27
C LEU A 258 -4.67 -32.68 20.60
N SER A 259 -5.16 -33.88 20.90
CA SER A 259 -4.73 -34.63 22.10
C SER A 259 -3.22 -34.92 22.07
N THR A 260 -2.70 -35.35 20.91
CA THR A 260 -1.26 -35.60 20.73
C THR A 260 -0.42 -34.32 20.85
N PHE A 261 -0.94 -33.20 20.35
CA PHE A 261 -0.31 -31.90 20.39
C PHE A 261 -0.16 -31.38 21.82
N ILE A 262 -1.24 -31.46 22.61
CA ILE A 262 -1.23 -31.07 24.03
C ILE A 262 -0.25 -31.96 24.81
N ALA A 263 -0.34 -33.29 24.67
CA ALA A 263 0.55 -34.21 25.36
C ALA A 263 2.05 -33.94 25.06
N LYS A 264 2.38 -33.56 23.81
CA LYS A 264 3.75 -33.17 23.43
C LYS A 264 4.21 -31.88 24.12
N LEU A 265 3.36 -30.86 24.16
CA LEU A 265 3.67 -29.59 24.81
C LEU A 265 3.80 -29.77 26.34
N SER A 266 2.92 -30.55 26.96
CA SER A 266 2.96 -30.85 28.39
C SER A 266 4.22 -31.62 28.79
N SER A 267 4.59 -32.66 28.03
CA SER A 267 5.74 -33.52 28.34
C SER A 267 7.09 -32.91 27.98
N SER A 268 7.13 -32.01 27.00
CA SER A 268 8.36 -31.35 26.54
C SER A 268 8.07 -29.93 26.05
N PRO A 269 7.96 -28.93 26.95
CA PRO A 269 7.63 -27.55 26.60
C PRO A 269 8.51 -26.95 25.48
N ALA A 270 9.81 -27.25 25.47
CA ALA A 270 10.75 -26.80 24.44
C ALA A 270 10.61 -27.51 23.07
N THR A 271 9.57 -28.30 22.86
CA THR A 271 9.37 -29.06 21.61
C THR A 271 9.10 -28.12 20.44
N ARG A 272 9.79 -28.36 19.32
CA ARG A 272 9.50 -27.73 18.02
C ARG A 272 8.67 -28.65 17.11
N ARG A 273 8.01 -29.66 17.71
CA ARG A 273 7.34 -30.77 17.01
C ARG A 273 5.86 -30.91 17.42
N ALA A 274 5.32 -29.92 18.12
CA ALA A 274 3.88 -29.82 18.37
C ALA A 274 3.22 -29.20 17.12
N VAL A 275 2.80 -30.07 16.20
CA VAL A 275 2.25 -29.69 14.90
C VAL A 275 1.00 -30.52 14.62
N MET A 276 -0.03 -29.87 14.11
CA MET A 276 -1.24 -30.50 13.56
C MET A 276 -1.36 -30.14 12.08
N LEU A 277 -1.72 -31.13 11.25
CA LEU A 277 -1.91 -30.98 9.81
C LEU A 277 -3.34 -31.32 9.43
N THR A 278 -4.00 -30.45 8.67
CA THR A 278 -5.36 -30.73 8.19
C THR A 278 -5.38 -31.45 6.84
N TRP A 279 -4.25 -31.46 6.13
CA TRP A 279 -4.14 -31.99 4.77
C TRP A 279 -4.13 -33.51 4.73
N ASP A 280 -5.06 -34.08 3.97
CA ASP A 280 -5.15 -35.50 3.66
C ASP A 280 -4.58 -35.78 2.27
N PHE A 281 -3.46 -36.49 2.23
CA PHE A 281 -2.71 -36.73 1.00
C PHE A 281 -3.46 -37.57 -0.04
N ALA A 282 -4.47 -38.36 0.34
CA ALA A 282 -5.24 -39.13 -0.63
C ALA A 282 -6.49 -38.40 -1.14
N ALA A 283 -7.11 -37.56 -0.29
CA ALA A 283 -8.37 -36.90 -0.63
C ALA A 283 -8.16 -35.50 -1.23
N ASP A 284 -7.30 -34.69 -0.62
CA ASP A 284 -7.26 -33.25 -0.87
C ASP A 284 -6.62 -32.84 -2.21
N PRO A 285 -5.61 -33.53 -2.77
CA PRO A 285 -5.05 -33.18 -4.08
C PRO A 285 -6.06 -33.23 -5.25
N ALA A 286 -7.12 -34.03 -5.13
CA ALA A 286 -8.17 -34.16 -6.14
C ALA A 286 -9.47 -33.44 -5.74
N SER A 287 -9.51 -32.84 -4.55
CA SER A 287 -10.69 -32.13 -4.05
C SER A 287 -10.84 -30.78 -4.76
N PRO A 288 -12.06 -30.38 -5.16
CA PRO A 288 -12.32 -29.01 -5.62
C PRO A 288 -12.23 -27.98 -4.49
N ASP A 289 -12.42 -28.41 -3.24
CA ASP A 289 -12.44 -27.53 -2.06
C ASP A 289 -11.50 -28.04 -0.95
N PRO A 290 -10.18 -28.21 -1.18
CA PRO A 290 -9.28 -28.74 -0.15
C PRO A 290 -9.15 -27.76 1.02
N PRO A 291 -8.67 -28.19 2.20
CA PRO A 291 -8.60 -27.33 3.39
C PRO A 291 -7.76 -26.07 3.13
N CYS A 292 -8.28 -24.91 3.55
CA CYS A 292 -7.56 -23.64 3.46
C CYS A 292 -6.53 -23.51 4.58
N LEU A 293 -6.91 -23.76 5.84
CA LEU A 293 -5.96 -23.97 6.95
C LEU A 293 -5.23 -25.28 6.70
N LEU A 294 -3.89 -25.29 6.66
CA LEU A 294 -3.08 -26.50 6.45
C LEU A 294 -2.37 -26.99 7.71
N LEU A 295 -1.92 -26.05 8.54
CA LEU A 295 -1.04 -26.36 9.66
C LEU A 295 -1.34 -25.45 10.84
N VAL A 296 -1.28 -26.02 12.04
CA VAL A 296 -1.14 -25.29 13.31
C VAL A 296 0.08 -25.84 14.03
N GLN A 297 1.00 -24.96 14.45
CA GLN A 297 2.17 -25.30 15.25
C GLN A 297 2.13 -24.52 16.56
N GLY A 298 2.34 -25.21 17.68
CA GLY A 298 2.40 -24.62 19.02
C GLY A 298 3.83 -24.39 19.47
N ASP A 299 3.99 -23.37 20.32
CA ASP A 299 5.22 -23.08 21.05
C ASP A 299 4.85 -22.75 22.50
N LEU A 300 5.48 -23.43 23.46
CA LEU A 300 5.32 -23.19 24.89
C LEU A 300 6.67 -22.81 25.49
N THR A 301 6.91 -21.50 25.61
CA THR A 301 8.16 -20.95 26.15
C THR A 301 7.86 -20.15 27.41
N ASP A 302 8.55 -20.44 28.52
CA ASP A 302 8.39 -19.74 29.81
C ASP A 302 6.92 -19.60 30.26
N ARG A 303 6.14 -20.67 30.10
CA ARG A 303 4.69 -20.74 30.41
C ARG A 303 3.83 -19.78 29.57
N VAL A 304 4.33 -19.33 28.43
CA VAL A 304 3.60 -18.54 27.45
C VAL A 304 3.34 -19.42 26.22
N TYR A 305 2.07 -19.71 25.95
CA TYR A 305 1.65 -20.48 24.78
C TYR A 305 1.38 -19.56 23.60
N SER A 306 2.13 -19.74 22.52
CA SER A 306 1.92 -19.09 21.22
C SER A 306 1.64 -20.14 20.16
N GLN A 307 1.00 -19.75 19.06
CA GLN A 307 0.81 -20.66 17.93
C GLN A 307 0.91 -19.97 16.58
N VAL A 308 1.31 -20.74 15.57
CA VAL A 308 1.35 -20.33 14.17
C VAL A 308 0.32 -21.14 13.40
N ALA A 309 -0.53 -20.47 12.62
CA ALA A 309 -1.47 -21.07 11.69
C ALA A 309 -1.10 -20.69 10.25
N TYR A 310 -1.05 -21.68 9.36
CA TYR A 310 -0.76 -21.48 7.94
C TYR A 310 -1.99 -21.75 7.09
N PHE A 311 -2.39 -20.76 6.29
CA PHE A 311 -3.46 -20.86 5.30
C PHE A 311 -2.89 -20.78 3.89
N ARG A 312 -3.16 -21.78 3.04
CA ARG A 312 -2.78 -21.75 1.61
C ARG A 312 -3.57 -20.71 0.82
N SER A 313 -4.82 -20.48 1.21
CA SER A 313 -5.77 -19.56 0.61
C SER A 313 -6.63 -18.99 1.72
N HIS A 314 -6.85 -17.68 1.74
CA HIS A 314 -7.56 -17.03 2.84
C HIS A 314 -8.39 -15.85 2.31
N ASP A 315 -9.70 -16.02 2.32
CA ASP A 315 -10.63 -14.92 2.07
C ASP A 315 -10.57 -13.93 3.24
N ALA A 316 -10.06 -12.74 2.95
CA ALA A 316 -9.82 -11.67 3.91
C ALA A 316 -11.12 -11.04 4.41
N PHE A 317 -12.21 -11.09 3.65
CA PHE A 317 -13.48 -10.48 4.04
C PHE A 317 -14.37 -11.50 4.76
N GLY A 318 -14.74 -12.59 4.09
CA GLY A 318 -15.71 -13.55 4.61
C GLY A 318 -15.16 -14.54 5.62
N ALA A 319 -13.91 -15.00 5.47
CA ALA A 319 -13.37 -16.11 6.27
C ALA A 319 -12.35 -15.70 7.35
N TRP A 320 -11.49 -14.71 7.08
CA TRP A 320 -10.39 -14.32 7.96
C TRP A 320 -10.82 -13.97 9.39
N PRO A 321 -11.81 -13.09 9.63
CA PRO A 321 -12.22 -12.76 11.01
C PRO A 321 -12.77 -13.98 11.76
N LEU A 322 -13.52 -14.85 11.08
CA LEU A 322 -14.04 -16.10 11.65
C LEU A 322 -12.90 -17.06 12.02
N ASN A 323 -11.96 -17.27 11.11
CA ASN A 323 -10.81 -18.16 11.32
C ASN A 323 -9.90 -17.65 12.43
N ALA A 324 -9.61 -16.34 12.47
CA ALA A 324 -8.80 -15.74 13.52
C ALA A 324 -9.48 -15.88 14.89
N TYR A 325 -10.79 -15.64 14.97
CA TYR A 325 -11.57 -15.87 16.19
C TYR A 325 -11.51 -17.33 16.64
N ALA A 326 -11.77 -18.28 15.74
CA ALA A 326 -11.73 -19.71 16.04
C ALA A 326 -10.34 -20.17 16.52
N LEU A 327 -9.26 -19.67 15.90
CA LEU A 327 -7.89 -19.98 16.31
C LEU A 327 -7.56 -19.42 17.70
N LEU A 328 -8.09 -18.25 18.06
CA LEU A 328 -7.97 -17.71 19.42
C LEU A 328 -8.71 -18.60 20.43
N ARG A 329 -9.92 -19.09 20.11
CA ARG A 329 -10.64 -20.05 20.95
C ARG A 329 -9.91 -21.40 21.07
N LEU A 330 -9.23 -21.85 20.01
CA LEU A 330 -8.32 -22.99 20.07
C LEU A 330 -7.15 -22.76 21.04
N MET A 331 -6.59 -21.55 21.08
CA MET A 331 -5.56 -21.23 22.06
C MET A 331 -6.07 -21.29 23.50
N GLU A 332 -7.29 -20.84 23.77
CA GLU A 332 -7.92 -20.97 25.09
C GLU A 332 -8.10 -22.44 25.49
N GLU A 333 -8.60 -23.29 24.59
CA GLU A 333 -8.77 -24.73 24.84
C GLU A 333 -7.42 -25.40 25.13
N VAL A 334 -6.39 -25.13 24.32
CA VAL A 334 -5.05 -25.67 24.55
C VAL A 334 -4.48 -25.19 25.88
N LYS A 335 -4.61 -23.89 26.20
CA LYS A 335 -4.21 -23.34 27.51
C LYS A 335 -4.88 -24.12 28.65
N MET A 336 -6.20 -24.24 28.63
CA MET A 336 -6.95 -24.92 29.70
C MET A 336 -6.51 -26.37 29.88
N LYS A 337 -6.25 -27.08 28.78
CA LYS A 337 -5.77 -28.47 28.83
C LYS A 337 -4.34 -28.58 29.34
N LEU A 338 -3.44 -27.69 28.92
CA LEU A 338 -2.07 -27.64 29.43
C LEU A 338 -2.06 -27.34 30.93
N GLU A 339 -2.85 -26.38 31.40
CA GLU A 339 -2.98 -26.06 32.83
C GLU A 339 -3.49 -27.28 33.62
N SER A 340 -4.46 -28.01 33.06
CA SER A 340 -4.98 -29.24 33.67
C SER A 340 -3.96 -30.39 33.71
N GLU A 341 -3.11 -30.54 32.69
CA GLU A 341 -2.13 -31.64 32.63
C GLU A 341 -0.86 -31.35 33.43
N THR A 342 -0.43 -30.08 33.48
CA THR A 342 0.84 -29.66 34.10
C THR A 342 0.66 -29.15 35.53
N GLY A 343 -0.54 -28.67 35.90
CA GLY A 343 -0.80 -27.99 37.17
C GLY A 343 -0.20 -26.58 37.25
N GLU A 344 0.32 -26.05 36.15
CA GLU A 344 0.96 -24.74 36.10
C GLU A 344 0.07 -23.72 35.39
N SER A 345 0.12 -22.46 35.81
CA SER A 345 -0.59 -21.39 35.11
C SER A 345 0.11 -21.06 33.80
N ILE A 346 -0.67 -21.03 32.70
CA ILE A 346 -0.18 -20.74 31.36
C ILE A 346 -0.75 -19.41 30.89
N ARG A 347 0.07 -18.54 30.31
CA ARG A 347 -0.39 -17.29 29.67
C ARG A 347 -0.51 -17.48 28.16
N LEU A 348 -1.42 -16.73 27.53
CA LEU A 348 -1.49 -16.68 26.08
C LEU A 348 -0.47 -15.66 25.55
N GLY A 349 0.31 -16.09 24.56
CA GLY A 349 1.25 -15.26 23.83
C GLY A 349 0.66 -14.79 22.50
N ASN A 350 1.40 -15.03 21.42
CA ASN A 350 1.05 -14.55 20.09
C ASN A 350 0.34 -15.62 19.25
N LEU A 351 -0.73 -15.22 18.56
CA LEU A 351 -1.28 -15.95 17.43
C LEU A 351 -0.69 -15.37 16.14
N LEU A 352 0.05 -16.19 15.40
CA LEU A 352 0.58 -15.84 14.09
C LEU A 352 -0.28 -16.51 13.02
N ILE A 353 -0.86 -15.74 12.11
CA ILE A 353 -1.64 -16.23 10.98
C ILE A 353 -0.89 -15.88 9.70
N PHE A 354 -0.38 -16.89 9.01
CA PHE A 354 0.23 -16.73 7.70
C PHE A 354 -0.79 -17.09 6.62
N SER A 355 -1.17 -16.11 5.80
CA SER A 355 -2.05 -16.26 4.66
C SER A 355 -1.22 -16.21 3.38
N ALA A 356 -0.95 -17.37 2.78
CA ALA A 356 -0.12 -17.47 1.57
C ALA A 356 -0.78 -16.75 0.38
N SER A 357 -2.10 -16.91 0.23
CA SER A 357 -2.94 -16.19 -0.73
C SER A 357 -4.07 -15.48 0.01
N LEU A 358 -3.84 -14.21 0.38
CA LEU A 358 -4.86 -13.38 1.03
C LEU A 358 -5.65 -12.63 -0.06
N HIS A 359 -6.97 -12.76 -0.07
CA HIS A 359 -7.78 -12.23 -1.18
C HIS A 359 -9.15 -11.71 -0.75
N VAL A 360 -9.78 -10.90 -1.61
CA VAL A 360 -11.18 -10.46 -1.46
C VAL A 360 -11.88 -10.65 -2.81
N TYR A 361 -12.96 -11.42 -2.80
CA TYR A 361 -13.80 -11.67 -3.96
C TYR A 361 -14.52 -10.40 -4.45
N GLU A 362 -14.83 -10.34 -5.75
CA GLU A 362 -15.39 -9.15 -6.37
C GLU A 362 -16.74 -8.75 -5.78
N HIS A 363 -17.60 -9.73 -5.48
CA HIS A 363 -18.89 -9.46 -4.86
C HIS A 363 -18.78 -8.81 -3.47
N ASP A 364 -17.63 -8.95 -2.80
CA ASP A 364 -17.35 -8.37 -1.49
C ASP A 364 -16.71 -6.99 -1.52
N TRP A 365 -16.24 -6.52 -2.68
CA TRP A 365 -15.57 -5.22 -2.76
C TRP A 365 -16.40 -4.05 -2.21
N PRO A 366 -17.72 -3.94 -2.47
CA PRO A 366 -18.52 -2.86 -1.88
C PRO A 366 -18.60 -2.94 -0.37
N ARG A 367 -18.84 -4.12 0.19
CA ARG A 367 -18.93 -4.35 1.66
C ARG A 367 -17.60 -4.09 2.33
N ALA A 368 -16.51 -4.51 1.69
CA ALA A 368 -15.16 -4.25 2.16
C ALA A 368 -14.86 -2.74 2.23
N ARG A 369 -15.28 -1.96 1.22
CA ARG A 369 -15.10 -0.50 1.23
C ARG A 369 -15.88 0.17 2.36
N ASP A 370 -17.14 -0.21 2.57
CA ASP A 370 -17.97 0.32 3.66
C ASP A 370 -17.34 0.02 5.05
N LEU A 371 -16.83 -1.20 5.25
CA LEU A 371 -16.12 -1.54 6.47
C LEU A 371 -14.84 -0.69 6.65
N LEU A 372 -14.06 -0.50 5.59
CA LEU A 372 -12.85 0.33 5.63
C LEU A 372 -13.18 1.80 5.93
N GLU A 373 -14.19 2.37 5.29
CA GLU A 373 -14.61 3.76 5.50
C GLU A 373 -14.96 4.03 6.98
N LYS A 374 -15.59 3.07 7.65
CA LYS A 374 -16.01 3.21 9.06
C LYS A 374 -14.87 3.05 10.08
N ASN A 375 -13.83 2.27 9.77
CA ASN A 375 -12.88 1.80 10.79
C ASN A 375 -11.41 2.10 10.49
N LEU A 376 -11.05 2.39 9.24
CA LEU A 376 -9.65 2.41 8.82
C LEU A 376 -8.85 3.51 9.50
N GLU A 377 -9.38 4.72 9.59
CA GLU A 377 -8.70 5.85 10.24
C GLU A 377 -8.36 5.52 11.69
N ALA A 378 -9.35 5.11 12.48
CA ALA A 378 -9.15 4.69 13.87
C ALA A 378 -8.18 3.51 13.99
N ALA A 379 -8.21 2.56 13.05
CA ALA A 379 -7.29 1.42 13.05
C ALA A 379 -5.84 1.83 12.78
N LEU A 380 -5.60 2.77 11.85
CA LEU A 380 -4.26 3.24 11.49
C LEU A 380 -3.64 4.14 12.56
N HIS A 381 -4.46 4.92 13.28
CA HIS A 381 -3.98 5.83 14.34
C HIS A 381 -3.85 5.17 15.72
N ALA A 382 -4.40 3.97 15.90
CA ALA A 382 -4.24 3.25 17.17
C ALA A 382 -2.76 2.94 17.45
N PHE A 383 -2.30 3.31 18.65
CA PHE A 383 -1.00 2.89 19.13
C PHE A 383 -1.00 1.36 19.37
N VAL A 384 -0.02 0.69 18.77
CA VAL A 384 0.25 -0.72 18.99
C VAL A 384 1.69 -0.80 19.45
N ARG A 385 1.93 -1.28 20.68
CA ARG A 385 3.29 -1.48 21.20
C ARG A 385 4.10 -2.40 20.26
N ASP A 386 5.42 -2.28 20.22
CA ASP A 386 6.29 -3.27 19.57
C ASP A 386 6.91 -4.15 20.68
N ASP A 387 6.90 -5.47 20.51
CA ASP A 387 7.44 -6.40 21.50
C ASP A 387 8.98 -6.29 21.63
N LYS A 388 9.63 -5.54 20.73
CA LYS A 388 11.07 -5.24 20.78
C LYS A 388 11.43 -4.14 21.78
N GLY A 389 10.42 -3.50 22.38
CA GLY A 389 10.58 -2.51 23.44
C GLY A 389 10.54 -1.07 22.94
N ASP A 390 11.13 -0.18 23.72
CA ASP A 390 10.85 1.26 23.70
C ASP A 390 12.13 2.06 23.37
N PHE A 391 12.03 3.02 22.45
CA PHE A 391 13.14 3.90 22.09
C PHE A 391 13.14 5.16 22.95
N LEU A 392 14.29 5.48 23.54
CA LEU A 392 14.54 6.72 24.27
C LEU A 392 15.56 7.56 23.51
N VAL A 393 15.20 8.78 23.18
CA VAL A 393 16.03 9.76 22.47
C VAL A 393 16.36 10.90 23.43
N ARG A 394 17.63 11.31 23.48
CA ARG A 394 18.09 12.46 24.27
C ARG A 394 19.10 13.26 23.46
N VAL A 395 19.26 14.54 23.79
CA VAL A 395 20.30 15.41 23.24
C VAL A 395 21.20 15.82 24.39
N GLU A 396 22.44 15.32 24.40
CA GLU A 396 23.37 15.47 25.52
C GLU A 396 24.80 15.63 24.99
N GLY A 397 25.59 16.55 25.56
CA GLY A 397 27.01 16.68 25.23
C GLY A 397 27.30 17.04 23.76
N GLY A 398 26.36 17.67 23.06
CA GLY A 398 26.50 17.99 21.64
C GLY A 398 26.19 16.82 20.69
N GLU A 399 25.63 15.73 21.21
CA GLU A 399 25.25 14.54 20.44
C GLU A 399 23.78 14.17 20.67
N ILE A 400 23.21 13.46 19.71
CA ILE A 400 21.95 12.73 19.88
C ILE A 400 22.30 11.35 20.45
N VAL A 401 21.66 10.98 21.55
CA VAL A 401 21.77 9.68 22.21
C VAL A 401 20.47 8.92 22.02
N LEU A 402 20.55 7.71 21.49
CA LEU A 402 19.43 6.80 21.31
C LEU A 402 19.67 5.53 22.12
N GLU A 403 18.65 5.10 22.86
CA GLU A 403 18.63 3.83 23.57
C GLU A 403 17.39 3.04 23.13
N LEU A 404 17.55 1.74 22.95
CA LEU A 404 16.44 0.79 22.92
C LEU A 404 16.40 0.08 24.28
N ARG A 405 15.28 0.19 24.97
CA ARG A 405 14.98 -0.54 26.19
C ARG A 405 14.10 -1.73 25.84
N ASP A 406 14.41 -2.91 26.35
CA ASP A 406 13.52 -4.07 26.20
C ASP A 406 12.21 -3.85 26.99
N PRO A 407 11.20 -4.74 26.87
CA PRO A 407 9.95 -4.59 27.62
C PRO A 407 10.08 -4.56 29.15
N SER A 408 11.22 -4.98 29.71
CA SER A 408 11.53 -4.89 31.15
C SER A 408 12.22 -3.56 31.55
N GLY A 409 12.61 -2.74 30.57
CA GLY A 409 13.35 -1.50 30.77
C GLY A 409 14.88 -1.65 30.72
N ALA A 410 15.39 -2.88 30.51
CA ALA A 410 16.83 -3.12 30.40
C ALA A 410 17.39 -2.53 29.10
N LEU A 411 18.63 -2.04 29.13
CA LEU A 411 19.26 -1.48 27.93
C LEU A 411 19.61 -2.61 26.95
N ALA A 412 18.88 -2.69 25.83
CA ALA A 412 19.13 -3.66 24.77
C ALA A 412 20.14 -3.16 23.75
N PHE A 413 20.10 -1.86 23.42
CA PHE A 413 20.97 -1.25 22.43
C PHE A 413 21.14 0.24 22.70
N SER A 414 22.30 0.82 22.32
CA SER A 414 22.50 2.27 22.32
C SER A 414 23.31 2.74 21.12
N ALA A 415 23.04 3.97 20.68
CA ALA A 415 23.77 4.65 19.61
C ALA A 415 23.89 6.15 19.91
N LYS A 416 24.99 6.75 19.47
CA LYS A 416 25.21 8.20 19.54
C LYS A 416 25.62 8.77 18.19
N GLY A 417 25.34 10.05 17.94
CA GLY A 417 25.86 10.74 16.76
C GLY A 417 25.41 12.20 16.67
N CYS A 418 26.05 12.97 15.78
CA CYS A 418 25.79 14.40 15.61
C CYS A 418 24.64 14.71 14.65
N SER A 419 24.04 13.69 14.02
CA SER A 419 22.90 13.82 13.11
C SER A 419 21.95 12.63 13.21
N ALA A 420 20.69 12.80 12.82
CA ALA A 420 19.70 11.72 12.78
C ALA A 420 20.19 10.58 11.88
N ARG A 421 20.81 10.91 10.75
CA ARG A 421 21.39 9.94 9.80
C ARG A 421 22.50 9.10 10.44
N ASP A 422 23.36 9.72 11.26
CA ASP A 422 24.46 9.02 11.92
C ASP A 422 24.00 8.02 12.97
N VAL A 423 22.86 8.31 13.62
CA VAL A 423 22.23 7.40 14.57
C VAL A 423 21.48 6.29 13.83
N LEU A 424 20.65 6.64 12.83
CA LEU A 424 19.83 5.69 12.07
C LEU A 424 20.66 4.60 11.36
N LYS A 425 21.84 4.94 10.82
CA LYS A 425 22.72 3.95 10.15
C LYS A 425 23.26 2.86 11.08
N LYS A 426 23.10 3.03 12.40
CA LYS A 426 23.56 2.08 13.43
C LYS A 426 22.47 1.10 13.87
N ILE A 427 21.24 1.25 13.35
CA ILE A 427 20.10 0.39 13.68
C ILE A 427 19.55 -0.28 12.43
N ASN A 428 19.28 -1.57 12.53
CA ASN A 428 18.50 -2.27 11.53
C ASN A 428 17.01 -1.99 11.76
N LEU A 429 16.42 -1.12 10.93
CA LEU A 429 14.99 -0.79 11.01
C LEU A 429 14.07 -1.89 10.45
N THR A 430 14.62 -2.83 9.68
CA THR A 430 13.85 -3.89 8.98
C THR A 430 12.93 -4.70 9.91
N PRO A 431 13.35 -5.09 11.14
CA PRO A 431 12.50 -5.87 12.03
C PRO A 431 11.44 -5.03 12.77
N LEU A 432 11.52 -3.70 12.73
CA LEU A 432 10.58 -2.82 13.43
C LEU A 432 9.23 -2.77 12.70
N MET A 433 8.17 -2.53 13.45
CA MET A 433 6.89 -2.14 12.84
C MET A 433 7.09 -0.86 12.00
N PRO A 434 6.52 -0.75 10.78
CA PRO A 434 6.69 0.42 9.93
C PRO A 434 6.34 1.75 10.60
N SER A 435 5.28 1.77 11.42
CA SER A 435 4.89 2.96 12.20
C SER A 435 5.93 3.35 13.27
N HIS A 436 6.58 2.36 13.88
CA HIS A 436 7.64 2.58 14.88
C HIS A 436 8.94 3.06 14.24
N ALA A 437 9.31 2.51 13.08
CA ALA A 437 10.44 3.00 12.30
C ALA A 437 10.21 4.46 11.83
N ALA A 438 8.99 4.78 11.39
CA ALA A 438 8.61 6.15 11.02
C ALA A 438 8.65 7.11 12.22
N TYR A 439 8.14 6.69 13.39
CA TYR A 439 8.25 7.43 14.64
C TYR A 439 9.70 7.72 15.01
N LEU A 440 10.56 6.69 15.02
CA LEU A 440 11.97 6.85 15.35
C LEU A 440 12.68 7.84 14.41
N GLY A 441 12.40 7.76 13.11
CA GLY A 441 12.93 8.72 12.13
C GLY A 441 12.50 10.16 12.42
N ARG A 442 11.24 10.38 12.79
CA ARG A 442 10.70 11.68 13.17
C ARG A 442 11.36 12.24 14.44
N GLU A 443 11.46 11.43 15.48
CA GLU A 443 12.04 11.86 16.76
C GLU A 443 13.53 12.19 16.62
N LEU A 444 14.29 11.38 15.87
CA LEU A 444 15.70 11.68 15.60
C LEU A 444 15.88 12.96 14.77
N ALA A 445 14.99 13.23 13.81
CA ALA A 445 15.02 14.48 13.05
C ALA A 445 14.73 15.70 13.93
N ARG A 446 13.81 15.59 14.90
CA ARG A 446 13.55 16.63 15.89
C ARG A 446 14.73 16.84 16.84
N ALA A 447 15.35 15.76 17.29
CA ALA A 447 16.56 15.81 18.12
C ALA A 447 17.71 16.51 17.37
N GLU A 448 17.91 16.20 16.09
CA GLU A 448 18.90 16.88 15.25
C GLU A 448 18.57 18.37 15.07
N HIS A 449 17.30 18.72 14.85
CA HIS A 449 16.89 20.12 14.75
C HIS A 449 17.18 20.87 16.04
N ALA A 450 16.83 20.30 17.20
CA ALA A 450 17.10 20.89 18.49
C ALA A 450 18.60 21.07 18.74
N LEU A 451 19.40 20.04 18.45
CA LEU A 451 20.86 20.08 18.56
C LEU A 451 21.48 21.20 17.71
N LYS A 452 21.08 21.34 16.45
CA LYS A 452 21.63 22.37 15.53
C LYS A 452 21.31 23.80 15.93
N HIS A 453 20.18 24.01 16.59
CA HIS A 453 19.69 25.35 16.95
C HIS A 453 19.87 25.67 18.44
N GLY A 454 20.49 24.77 19.21
CA GLY A 454 20.67 24.96 20.65
C GLY A 454 19.34 24.99 21.42
N LEU A 455 18.31 24.33 20.91
CA LEU A 455 16.99 24.24 21.56
C LEU A 455 16.92 23.03 22.50
N ALA A 456 16.04 23.09 23.49
CA ALA A 456 15.72 21.93 24.30
C ALA A 456 14.96 20.89 23.47
N TYR A 457 15.41 19.64 23.50
CA TYR A 457 14.69 18.51 22.92
C TYR A 457 13.85 17.82 24.00
N ASN A 458 12.55 17.69 23.74
CA ASN A 458 11.65 16.83 24.50
C ASN A 458 11.06 15.81 23.54
N GLN A 459 11.25 14.53 23.86
CA GLN A 459 10.61 13.43 23.14
C GLN A 459 9.10 13.46 23.41
N ASP A 460 8.30 13.03 22.43
CA ASP A 460 6.85 12.92 22.59
C ASP A 460 6.47 12.06 23.81
N GLU A 461 5.50 12.53 24.59
CA GLU A 461 4.74 11.70 25.52
C GLU A 461 3.84 10.79 24.69
N VAL A 462 3.99 9.46 24.85
CA VAL A 462 3.24 8.44 24.10
C VAL A 462 1.94 8.09 24.80
#